data_AF-A0A7K8KIS4-F1
#
_entry.id   AF-A0A7K8KIS4-F1
#
_cell.length_a   1.000
_cell.length_b   1.000
_cell.length_c   1.000
_cell.angle_alpha   90.00
_cell.angle_beta   90.00
_cell.angle_gamma   90.00
#
_symmetry.space_group_name_H-M   'P 1'
#
loop_
_entity.id
_entity.type
_entity.pdbx_description
1 polymer ?
#
loop_
_entity_poly.entity_id
_entity_poly.type
_entity_poly.pdbx_seq_one_letter_code
_entity_poly.pdbx_strand_id
1 'polypeptide(L)' 'RSPQSKNQKKERAAALQHAEQEFGTVPHSFVFHRGRVGKNVRQLVADVRKVMEPYTARALKV' A
#
# COMPACT_ATOMS: atom_id res chain seq x y z
N ARG A 1 -26.00 7.13 -16.35
CA ARG A 1 -25.33 7.36 -15.04
C ARG A 1 -25.65 8.78 -14.61
N SER A 2 -26.33 8.98 -13.49
CA SER A 2 -26.64 10.31 -12.95
C SER A 2 -25.37 10.99 -12.44
N PRO A 3 -25.15 12.28 -12.70
CA PRO A 3 -24.00 13.01 -12.16
C PRO A 3 -24.12 13.14 -10.63
N GLN A 4 -23.04 12.85 -9.90
CA GLN A 4 -22.99 13.04 -8.44
C GLN A 4 -23.13 14.52 -8.07
N SER A 5 -23.83 14.78 -6.97
CA SER A 5 -24.01 16.13 -6.44
C SER A 5 -22.68 16.71 -5.95
N LYS A 6 -22.59 18.05 -5.87
CA LYS A 6 -21.39 18.74 -5.35
C LYS A 6 -21.08 18.33 -3.90
N ASN A 7 -22.10 18.13 -3.07
CA ASN A 7 -21.94 17.68 -1.69
C ASN A 7 -21.32 16.29 -1.61
N GLN A 8 -21.84 15.34 -2.41
CA GLN A 8 -21.32 13.98 -2.47
C GLN A 8 -19.83 13.94 -2.86
N LYS A 9 -19.40 14.83 -3.77
CA LYS A 9 -17.98 14.95 -4.14
C LYS A 9 -17.12 15.47 -2.98
N LYS A 10 -17.59 16.48 -2.25
CA LYS A 10 -16.89 17.06 -1.10
C LYS A 10 -16.73 16.06 0.03
N GLU A 11 -17.81 15.35 0.37
CA GLU A 11 -17.82 14.31 1.41
C GLU A 11 -16.84 13.18 1.08
N ARG A 12 -16.83 12.72 -0.18
CA ARG A 12 -15.88 11.70 -0.63
C ARG A 12 -14.42 12.18 -0.52
N ALA A 13 -14.13 13.42 -0.88
CA ALA A 13 -12.78 13.97 -0.76
C ALA A 13 -12.31 14.04 0.70
N ALA A 14 -13.19 14.46 1.62
CA ALA A 14 -12.89 14.47 3.04
C ALA A 14 -12.65 13.06 3.60
N ALA A 15 -13.47 12.08 3.21
CA ALA A 15 -13.28 10.69 3.61
C ALA A 15 -11.95 10.11 3.10
N LEU A 16 -11.55 10.43 1.86
CA LEU A 16 -10.24 10.01 1.32
C LEU A 16 -9.07 10.64 2.08
N GLN A 17 -9.16 11.93 2.42
CA GLN A 17 -8.12 12.60 3.22
C GLN A 17 -7.99 12.00 4.62
N HIS A 18 -9.12 11.70 5.27
CA HIS A 18 -9.10 11.05 6.58
C HIS A 18 -8.45 9.65 6.51
N ALA A 19 -8.84 8.85 5.52
CA ALA A 19 -8.27 7.52 5.31
C ALA A 19 -6.75 7.58 5.06
N GLU A 20 -6.27 8.58 4.32
CA GLU A 20 -4.84 8.76 4.05
C GLU A 20 -4.06 9.20 5.29
N GLN A 21 -4.65 10.05 6.13
CA GLN A 21 -4.07 10.42 7.43
C GLN A 21 -3.97 9.21 8.37
N GLU A 22 -5.06 8.44 8.50
CA GLU A 22 -5.08 7.22 9.30
C GLU A 22 -4.05 6.21 8.81
N PHE A 23 -3.99 5.99 7.49
CA PHE A 23 -2.99 5.12 6.88
C PHE A 23 -1.56 5.58 7.22
N GLY A 24 -1.27 6.89 7.16
CA GLY A 24 0.04 7.44 7.49
C GLY A 24 0.47 7.28 8.96
N THR A 25 -0.46 7.04 9.89
CA THR A 25 -0.14 6.91 11.32
C THR A 25 0.43 5.56 11.73
N VAL A 26 0.19 4.51 10.93
CA VAL A 26 0.63 3.15 11.27
C VAL A 26 2.09 2.92 10.86
N PRO A 27 2.83 2.01 11.52
CA PRO A 27 4.17 1.64 11.09
C PRO A 27 4.15 0.96 9.71
N HIS A 28 5.04 1.40 8.83
CA HIS A 28 5.21 0.83 7.49
C HIS A 28 6.50 0.03 7.38
N SER A 29 6.51 -0.95 6.49
CA SER A 29 7.67 -1.81 6.27
C SER A 29 8.05 -1.97 4.81
N PHE A 30 9.33 -2.25 4.59
CA PHE A 30 9.90 -2.62 3.31
C PHE A 30 10.67 -3.92 3.45
N VAL A 31 10.41 -4.87 2.55
CA VAL A 31 11.10 -6.16 2.52
C VAL A 31 11.80 -6.27 1.17
N PHE A 32 13.12 -6.38 1.19
CA PHE A 32 13.95 -6.49 -0.02
C PHE A 32 15.15 -7.39 0.25
N HIS A 33 15.76 -7.92 -0.81
CA HIS A 33 17.00 -8.67 -0.73
C HIS A 33 18.18 -7.80 -1.18
N ARG A 34 19.39 -8.13 -0.74
CA ARG A 34 20.64 -7.50 -1.18
C ARG A 34 21.44 -8.43 -2.08
N GLY A 35 22.14 -7.87 -3.08
CA GLY A 35 22.98 -8.63 -4.00
C GLY A 35 22.21 -9.55 -4.94
N ARG A 36 22.94 -10.44 -5.64
CA ARG A 36 22.36 -11.43 -6.55
C ARG A 36 21.78 -12.60 -5.76
N VAL A 37 20.49 -12.86 -5.94
CA VAL A 37 19.81 -13.99 -5.28
C VAL A 37 19.02 -14.86 -6.26
N GLY A 38 18.90 -16.14 -5.90
CA GLY A 38 18.14 -17.13 -6.65
C GLY A 38 16.62 -16.94 -6.58
N LYS A 39 15.89 -17.82 -7.28
CA LYS A 39 14.43 -17.77 -7.37
C LYS A 39 13.73 -17.92 -6.01
N ASN A 40 14.25 -18.79 -5.14
CA ASN A 40 13.62 -19.08 -3.85
C ASN A 40 13.62 -17.87 -2.91
N VAL A 41 14.72 -17.13 -2.86
CA VAL A 41 14.81 -15.90 -2.05
C VAL A 41 13.87 -14.83 -2.58
N ARG A 42 13.76 -14.71 -3.92
CA ARG A 42 12.79 -13.79 -4.54
C ARG A 42 11.35 -14.15 -4.19
N GLN A 43 11.00 -15.44 -4.21
CA GLN A 43 9.68 -15.90 -3.80
C GLN A 43 9.43 -15.64 -2.32
N LEU A 44 10.39 -15.94 -1.45
CA LEU A 44 10.30 -15.65 -0.02
C LEU A 44 10.03 -14.16 0.25
N VAL A 45 10.74 -13.25 -0.44
CA VAL A 45 10.47 -11.81 -0.31
C VAL A 45 9.05 -11.47 -0.72
N ALA A 46 8.53 -12.05 -1.81
CA ALA A 46 7.15 -11.82 -2.25
C ALA A 46 6.13 -12.35 -1.22
N ASP A 47 6.37 -13.53 -0.66
CA ASP A 47 5.49 -14.16 0.33
C ASP A 47 5.47 -13.36 1.64
N VAL A 48 6.62 -12.90 2.12
CA VAL A 48 6.70 -12.06 3.31
C VAL A 48 6.00 -10.72 3.08
N ARG A 49 6.17 -10.09 1.90
CA ARG A 49 5.41 -8.87 1.55
C ARG A 49 3.91 -9.08 1.62
N LYS A 50 3.42 -10.24 1.14
CA LYS A 50 2.00 -10.61 1.17
C LYS A 50 1.48 -10.81 2.59
N VAL A 51 2.27 -11.47 3.46
CA VAL A 51 1.91 -11.66 4.88
C VAL A 51 1.85 -10.34 5.63
N MET A 52 2.70 -9.38 5.27
CA MET A 52 2.78 -8.06 5.90
C MET A 52 1.92 -6.98 5.19
N GLU A 53 1.02 -7.37 4.27
CA GLU A 53 -0.02 -6.47 3.76
C GLU A 53 -0.96 -6.05 4.92
N PRO A 54 -1.53 -4.83 4.90
CA PRO A 54 -1.47 -3.83 3.83
C PRO A 54 -0.31 -2.81 3.95
N TYR A 55 0.44 -2.84 5.05
CA TYR A 55 1.41 -1.78 5.39
C TYR A 55 2.84 -2.03 4.89
N THR A 56 2.99 -2.98 3.96
CA THR A 56 4.26 -3.29 3.31
C THR A 56 4.19 -3.01 1.82
N ALA A 57 5.21 -2.34 1.29
CA ALA A 57 5.23 -1.99 -0.13
C ALA A 57 5.32 -3.23 -1.04
N ARG A 58 4.35 -3.35 -1.94
CA ARG A 58 4.25 -4.47 -2.90
C ARG A 58 5.26 -4.31 -4.05
N ALA A 59 5.42 -3.09 -4.55
CA ALA A 59 6.25 -2.74 -5.70
C ALA A 59 7.37 -1.78 -5.29
N LEU A 60 8.44 -2.34 -4.71
CA LEU A 60 9.69 -1.61 -4.49
C LEU A 60 10.52 -1.58 -5.77
N LYS A 61 10.99 -0.40 -6.15
CA LYS A 61 12.02 -0.24 -7.18
C LYS A 61 13.38 -0.45 -6.51
N VAL A 62 13.95 -1.64 -6.71
CA VAL A 62 15.24 -2.08 -6.15
C VAL A 62 16.13 -2.64 -7.24
#